data_AF-A0A968WU52-F1
#
_entry.id   AF-A0A968WU52-F1
#
_cell.length_a   1.000
_cell.length_b   1.000
_cell.length_c   1.000
_cell.angle_alpha   90.00
_cell.angle_beta   90.00
_cell.angle_gamma   90.00
#
_symmetry.space_group_name_H-M   'P 1'
#
loop_
_entity.id
_entity.type
_entity.pdbx_description
1 polymer ?
#
loop_
_entity_poly.entity_id
_entity_poly.type
_entity_poly.pdbx_seq_one_letter_code
_entity_poly.pdbx_strand_id
1 'polypeptide(L)'
;MQRWIILGVVAMMLVLGGGAFGYWTLRQNRPHPVYVPMPMNEKLSIQQRTDTMKEVRAKLGSKEILSKVSKDLDLVNKLNVFSEDAAVIELENRLMVELGSTANQSGGSAPTLNVGVTGVRKDKEISEKIAMRLMEEVMKISGIEPPKK
;
A
#
# COMPACT_ATOMS: atom_id res chain seq x y z
N MET A 1 49.98 19.28 -14.99
CA MET A 1 49.23 18.06 -15.40
C MET A 1 48.45 17.41 -14.25
N GLN A 2 49.04 17.22 -13.06
CA GLN A 2 48.38 16.56 -11.92
C GLN A 2 47.03 17.19 -11.49
N ARG A 3 46.90 18.53 -11.56
CA ARG A 3 45.64 19.24 -11.24
C ARG A 3 44.47 18.87 -12.16
N TRP A 4 44.73 18.58 -13.44
CA TRP A 4 43.69 18.21 -14.40
C TRP A 4 43.22 16.76 -14.23
N ILE A 5 44.12 15.87 -13.81
CA ILE A 5 43.77 14.48 -13.49
C ILE A 5 42.84 14.45 -12.27
N ILE A 6 43.14 15.21 -11.23
CA ILE A 6 42.30 15.30 -10.03
C ILE A 6 40.91 15.82 -10.40
N LEU A 7 40.82 16.89 -11.20
CA LEU A 7 39.53 17.41 -11.66
C LEU A 7 38.74 16.39 -12.49
N GLY A 8 39.42 15.65 -13.39
CA GLY A 8 38.78 14.58 -14.17
C GLY A 8 38.25 13.44 -13.32
N VAL A 9 39.00 13.00 -12.31
CA VAL A 9 38.57 11.95 -11.38
C VAL A 9 37.38 12.42 -10.53
N VAL A 10 37.41 13.66 -10.02
CA VAL A 10 36.29 14.23 -9.25
C VAL A 10 35.03 14.35 -10.12
N ALA A 11 35.16 14.82 -11.36
CA ALA A 11 34.05 14.88 -12.29
C ALA A 11 33.46 13.48 -12.58
N MET A 12 34.32 12.48 -12.79
CA MET A 12 33.87 11.10 -13.02
C MET A 12 33.17 10.51 -11.79
N MET A 13 33.68 10.75 -10.58
CA MET A 13 33.00 10.33 -9.34
C MET A 13 31.65 10.99 -9.16
N LEU A 14 31.51 12.28 -9.50
CA LEU A 14 30.22 12.98 -9.43
C LEU A 14 29.20 12.42 -10.43
N VAL A 15 29.63 12.12 -11.66
CA VAL A 15 28.75 11.54 -12.69
C VAL A 15 28.33 10.12 -12.32
N LEU A 16 29.28 9.26 -11.92
CA LEU A 16 28.97 7.87 -11.54
C LEU A 16 28.17 7.81 -10.24
N GLY A 17 28.54 8.61 -9.24
CA GLY A 17 27.83 8.71 -7.97
C GLY A 17 26.42 9.27 -8.13
N GLY A 18 26.26 10.35 -8.89
CA GLY A 18 24.95 10.94 -9.21
C GLY A 18 24.07 9.99 -10.02
N GLY A 19 24.64 9.30 -11.01
CA GLY A 19 23.93 8.30 -11.81
C GLY A 19 23.44 7.11 -10.99
N ALA A 20 24.31 6.55 -10.14
CA ALA A 20 23.95 5.45 -9.24
C ALA A 20 22.87 5.87 -8.22
N PHE A 21 23.00 7.06 -7.64
CA PHE A 21 22.01 7.61 -6.70
C PHE A 21 20.66 7.86 -7.36
N GLY A 22 20.65 8.44 -8.57
CA GLY A 22 19.43 8.65 -9.35
C GLY A 22 18.74 7.34 -9.69
N TYR A 23 19.49 6.34 -10.14
CA TYR A 23 18.97 5.00 -10.42
C TYR A 23 18.38 4.33 -9.19
N TRP A 24 19.09 4.39 -8.05
CA TRP A 24 18.61 3.83 -6.78
C TRP A 24 17.32 4.52 -6.31
N THR A 25 17.28 5.85 -6.34
CA THR A 25 16.11 6.64 -5.96
C THR A 25 14.88 6.31 -6.82
N LEU A 26 15.08 6.19 -8.14
CA LEU A 26 14.01 5.79 -9.07
C LEU A 26 13.48 4.39 -8.76
N ARG A 27 14.33 3.46 -8.31
CA ARG A 27 13.91 2.10 -7.92
C ARG A 27 13.14 2.08 -6.60
N GLN A 28 13.46 2.98 -5.67
CA GLN A 28 12.77 3.10 -4.38
C GLN A 28 11.40 3.78 -4.48
N ASN A 29 11.23 4.72 -5.42
CA ASN A 29 9.98 5.45 -5.64
C ASN A 29 9.01 4.73 -6.60
N ARG A 30 9.26 3.46 -6.94
CA ARG A 30 8.32 2.69 -7.78
C ARG A 30 7.05 2.35 -7.00
N PRO A 31 5.87 2.38 -7.66
CA PRO A 31 4.64 1.88 -7.07
C PRO A 31 4.82 0.44 -6.57
N HIS A 32 4.43 0.20 -5.34
CA HIS A 32 4.49 -1.10 -4.69
C HIS A 32 3.16 -1.33 -3.96
N PRO A 33 2.17 -1.97 -4.60
CA PRO A 33 0.92 -2.29 -3.95
C PRO A 33 1.15 -3.34 -2.87
N VAL A 34 0.62 -3.06 -1.68
CA VAL A 34 0.63 -3.98 -0.53
C VAL A 34 -0.80 -4.22 -0.12
N TYR A 35 -1.20 -5.48 -0.05
CA TYR A 35 -2.57 -5.86 0.25
C TYR A 35 -2.63 -7.16 1.04
N VAL A 36 -3.73 -7.30 1.76
CA VAL A 36 -4.13 -8.54 2.43
C VAL A 36 -5.23 -9.18 1.58
N PRO A 37 -5.02 -10.41 1.06
CA PRO A 37 -6.06 -11.12 0.33
C PRO A 37 -7.09 -11.70 1.29
N MET A 38 -8.36 -11.34 1.11
CA MET A 38 -9.48 -11.93 1.83
C MET A 38 -10.17 -12.96 0.92
N PRO A 39 -10.31 -14.24 1.31
CA PRO A 39 -10.99 -15.23 0.48
C PRO A 39 -12.48 -14.87 0.31
N MET A 40 -12.96 -14.96 -0.92
CA MET A 40 -14.37 -14.77 -1.26
C MET A 40 -15.04 -16.11 -1.54
N ASN A 41 -16.36 -16.17 -1.38
CA ASN A 41 -17.13 -17.35 -1.72
C ASN A 41 -17.10 -17.62 -3.24
N GLU A 42 -16.61 -18.79 -3.62
CA GLU A 42 -16.50 -19.25 -5.01
C GLU A 42 -17.85 -19.33 -5.73
N LYS A 43 -18.95 -19.52 -4.99
CA LYS A 43 -20.30 -19.64 -5.56
C LYS A 43 -20.89 -18.30 -6.01
N LEU A 44 -20.30 -17.17 -5.62
CA LEU A 44 -20.76 -15.85 -6.03
C LEU A 44 -20.47 -15.61 -7.51
N SER A 45 -21.42 -14.98 -8.21
CA SER A 45 -21.20 -14.53 -9.59
C SER A 45 -20.15 -13.41 -9.64
N ILE A 46 -19.53 -13.21 -10.80
CA ILE A 46 -18.55 -12.12 -10.99
C ILE A 46 -19.17 -10.76 -10.64
N GLN A 47 -20.43 -10.56 -10.99
CA GLN A 47 -21.14 -9.31 -10.77
C GLN A 47 -21.39 -9.04 -9.28
N GLN A 48 -21.82 -10.06 -8.53
CA GLN A 48 -21.95 -9.97 -7.08
C GLN A 48 -20.61 -9.64 -6.42
N ARG A 49 -19.52 -10.26 -6.88
CA ARG A 49 -18.17 -9.96 -6.35
C ARG A 49 -17.76 -8.52 -6.63
N THR A 50 -18.06 -7.99 -7.82
CA THR A 50 -17.77 -6.59 -8.13
C THR A 50 -18.61 -5.62 -7.30
N ASP A 51 -19.86 -5.97 -7.00
CA ASP A 51 -20.73 -5.13 -6.16
C ASP A 51 -20.25 -5.15 -4.71
N THR A 52 -19.89 -6.31 -4.17
CA THR A 52 -19.26 -6.43 -2.84
C THR A 52 -17.96 -5.63 -2.77
N MET A 53 -17.11 -5.71 -3.81
CA MET A 53 -15.87 -4.93 -3.86
C MET A 53 -16.13 -3.42 -3.82
N LYS A 54 -17.09 -2.93 -4.61
CA LYS A 54 -17.48 -1.52 -4.60
C LYS A 54 -18.05 -1.08 -3.26
N GLU A 55 -18.89 -1.90 -2.65
CA GLU A 55 -19.49 -1.62 -1.35
C GLU A 55 -18.41 -1.55 -0.24
N VAL A 56 -17.49 -2.52 -0.21
CA VAL A 56 -16.37 -2.53 0.74
C VAL A 56 -15.48 -1.31 0.52
N ARG A 57 -15.16 -0.98 -0.74
CA ARG A 57 -14.37 0.22 -1.07
C ARG A 57 -15.06 1.50 -0.60
N ALA A 58 -16.37 1.64 -0.82
CA ALA A 58 -17.13 2.81 -0.40
C ALA A 58 -17.17 2.95 1.13
N LYS A 59 -17.35 1.85 1.86
CA LYS A 59 -17.36 1.85 3.32
C LYS A 59 -15.98 2.17 3.89
N LEU A 60 -14.92 1.52 3.39
CA LEU A 60 -13.54 1.77 3.83
C LEU A 60 -13.04 3.17 3.48
N GLY A 61 -13.49 3.72 2.34
CA GLY A 61 -13.19 5.08 1.92
C GLY A 61 -13.90 6.17 2.73
N SER A 62 -14.72 5.80 3.72
CA SER A 62 -15.36 6.79 4.59
C SER A 62 -14.29 7.53 5.41
N LYS A 63 -14.45 8.86 5.49
CA LYS A 63 -13.52 9.73 6.24
C LYS A 63 -13.37 9.31 7.70
N GLU A 64 -14.42 8.78 8.30
CA GLU A 64 -14.41 8.29 9.69
C GLU A 64 -13.42 7.13 9.88
N ILE A 65 -13.47 6.13 8.99
CA ILE A 65 -12.56 4.97 9.06
C ILE A 65 -11.13 5.42 8.75
N LEU A 66 -10.93 6.21 7.70
CA LEU A 66 -9.59 6.67 7.32
C LEU A 66 -8.95 7.57 8.37
N SER A 67 -9.71 8.48 9.01
CA SER A 67 -9.22 9.30 10.14
C SER A 67 -8.83 8.42 11.31
N LYS A 68 -9.65 7.41 11.66
CA LYS A 68 -9.31 6.46 12.72
C LYS A 68 -8.01 5.69 12.42
N VAL A 69 -7.86 5.17 11.21
CA VAL A 69 -6.64 4.47 10.78
C VAL A 69 -5.43 5.42 10.80
N SER A 70 -5.61 6.67 10.40
CA SER A 70 -4.58 7.71 10.43
C SER A 70 -4.08 7.98 11.85
N LYS A 71 -5.00 8.12 12.82
CA LYS A 71 -4.68 8.31 14.24
C LYS A 71 -4.00 7.10 14.86
N ASP A 72 -4.56 5.90 14.65
CA ASP A 72 -4.05 4.66 15.25
C ASP A 72 -2.61 4.35 14.83
N LEU A 73 -2.25 4.72 13.59
CA LEU A 73 -0.92 4.45 13.03
C LEU A 73 0.02 5.65 13.06
N ASP A 74 -0.42 6.80 13.55
CA ASP A 74 0.33 8.05 13.55
C ASP A 74 0.89 8.39 12.15
N LEU A 75 -0.01 8.42 11.16
CA LEU A 75 0.38 8.59 9.75
C LEU A 75 0.89 9.98 9.41
N VAL A 76 0.53 10.99 10.20
CA VAL A 76 1.02 12.37 10.02
C VAL A 76 2.55 12.38 10.10
N ASN A 77 3.11 11.76 11.14
CA ASN A 77 4.55 11.68 11.34
C ASN A 77 5.21 10.69 10.37
N LYS A 78 4.59 9.53 10.13
CA LYS A 78 5.19 8.48 9.26
C LYS A 78 5.22 8.84 7.78
N LEU A 79 4.21 9.55 7.29
CA LEU A 79 4.14 10.01 5.90
C LEU A 79 4.73 11.42 5.74
N ASN A 80 5.15 12.06 6.84
CA ASN A 80 5.70 13.42 6.87
C ASN A 80 4.76 14.44 6.19
N VAL A 81 3.48 14.38 6.55
CA VAL A 81 2.44 15.28 6.05
C VAL A 81 2.06 16.32 7.12
N PHE A 82 1.52 17.46 6.69
CA PHE A 82 1.33 18.62 7.57
C PHE A 82 0.11 18.53 8.50
N SER A 83 -0.88 17.70 8.17
CA SER A 83 -2.12 17.58 8.94
C SER A 83 -2.72 16.20 8.85
N GLU A 84 -3.65 15.90 9.78
CA GLU A 84 -4.41 14.65 9.75
C GLU A 84 -5.28 14.57 8.49
N ASP A 85 -5.91 15.66 8.08
CA ASP A 85 -6.72 15.72 6.85
C ASP A 85 -5.87 15.38 5.61
N ALA A 86 -4.62 15.86 5.55
CA ALA A 86 -3.71 15.52 4.48
C ALA A 86 -3.35 14.02 4.49
N ALA A 87 -3.18 13.41 5.67
CA ALA A 87 -2.95 11.98 5.80
C ALA A 87 -4.18 11.16 5.34
N VAL A 88 -5.39 11.61 5.65
CA VAL A 88 -6.64 10.96 5.21
C VAL A 88 -6.80 11.03 3.69
N ILE A 89 -6.55 12.19 3.08
CA ILE A 89 -6.59 12.34 1.62
C ILE A 89 -5.55 11.45 0.95
N GLU A 90 -4.34 11.39 1.51
CA GLU A 90 -3.28 10.53 0.99
C GLU A 90 -3.66 9.05 1.10
N LEU A 91 -4.24 8.63 2.22
CA LEU A 91 -4.77 7.27 2.39
C LEU A 91 -5.88 6.96 1.39
N GLU A 92 -6.82 7.88 1.18
CA GLU A 92 -7.93 7.72 0.23
C GLU A 92 -7.40 7.50 -1.19
N ASN A 93 -6.41 8.31 -1.61
CA ASN A 93 -5.77 8.19 -2.92
C ASN A 93 -4.99 6.87 -3.07
N ARG A 94 -4.41 6.37 -1.99
CA ARG A 94 -3.66 5.12 -1.97
C ARG A 94 -4.54 3.89 -1.79
N LEU A 95 -5.78 4.03 -1.32
CA LEU A 95 -6.67 2.93 -0.99
C LEU A 95 -6.91 2.03 -2.21
N MET A 96 -6.58 0.75 -2.05
CA MET A 96 -6.73 -0.26 -3.08
C MET A 96 -7.65 -1.35 -2.57
N VAL A 97 -8.76 -1.56 -3.29
CA VAL A 97 -9.68 -2.67 -3.08
C VAL A 97 -9.97 -3.27 -4.45
N GLU A 98 -9.46 -4.46 -4.69
CA GLU A 98 -9.49 -5.11 -6.01
C GLU A 98 -9.86 -6.59 -5.90
N LEU A 99 -10.45 -7.13 -6.97
CA LEU A 99 -10.66 -8.56 -7.08
C LEU A 99 -9.36 -9.21 -7.53
N GLY A 100 -8.94 -10.24 -6.80
CA GLY A 100 -7.76 -11.02 -7.07
C GLY A 100 -8.05 -12.51 -7.03
N SER A 101 -6.97 -13.28 -7.04
CA SER A 101 -7.05 -14.72 -6.85
C SER A 101 -5.80 -15.21 -6.14
N THR A 102 -5.95 -16.11 -5.17
CA THR A 102 -4.83 -16.73 -4.46
C THR A 102 -4.89 -18.25 -4.58
N ALA A 103 -3.73 -18.89 -4.55
CA ALA A 103 -3.67 -20.34 -4.49
C ALA A 103 -4.41 -20.85 -3.24
N ASN A 104 -5.35 -21.77 -3.44
CA ASN A 104 -6.02 -22.46 -2.34
C ASN A 104 -5.20 -23.69 -1.92
N GLN A 105 -5.51 -24.23 -0.74
CA GLN A 105 -4.75 -25.37 -0.15
C GLN A 105 -4.80 -26.63 -1.03
N SER A 106 -5.77 -26.72 -1.95
CA SER A 106 -5.96 -27.84 -2.87
C SER A 106 -5.28 -27.64 -4.24
N GLY A 107 -4.48 -26.57 -4.42
CA GLY A 107 -3.74 -26.29 -5.66
C GLY A 107 -4.54 -25.61 -6.77
N GLY A 108 -5.82 -25.29 -6.53
CA GLY A 108 -6.64 -24.42 -7.37
C GLY A 108 -6.51 -22.94 -7.02
N SER A 109 -7.26 -22.08 -7.71
CA SER A 109 -7.28 -20.63 -7.50
C SER A 109 -8.60 -20.22 -6.86
N ALA A 110 -8.53 -19.67 -5.64
CA ALA A 110 -9.69 -19.11 -4.94
C ALA A 110 -9.78 -17.60 -5.24
N PRO A 111 -10.98 -17.07 -5.52
CA PRO A 111 -11.18 -15.64 -5.70
C PRO A 111 -10.95 -14.91 -4.37
N THR A 112 -10.25 -13.78 -4.43
CA THR A 112 -9.98 -12.95 -3.26
C THR A 112 -10.42 -11.52 -3.46
N LEU A 113 -10.72 -10.86 -2.36
CA LEU A 113 -10.81 -9.41 -2.27
C LEU A 113 -9.50 -8.91 -1.67
N ASN A 114 -8.68 -8.28 -2.51
CA ASN A 114 -7.40 -7.72 -2.09
C ASN A 114 -7.67 -6.33 -1.50
N VAL A 115 -7.42 -6.17 -0.20
CA VAL A 115 -7.60 -4.89 0.50
C VAL A 115 -6.24 -4.38 0.96
N GLY A 116 -5.91 -3.14 0.62
CA GLY A 116 -4.66 -2.53 1.04
C GLY A 116 -4.44 -1.15 0.48
N VAL A 117 -3.17 -0.81 0.25
CA VAL A 117 -2.76 0.50 -0.25
C VAL A 117 -1.67 0.39 -1.31
N THR A 118 -1.70 1.30 -2.27
CA THR A 118 -0.63 1.51 -3.24
C THR A 118 0.36 2.52 -2.67
N GLY A 119 1.49 2.03 -2.18
CA GLY A 119 2.59 2.86 -1.70
C GLY A 119 3.76 2.91 -2.67
N VAL A 120 4.88 3.46 -2.20
CA VAL A 120 6.19 3.30 -2.84
C VAL A 120 7.00 2.23 -2.11
N ARG A 121 7.95 1.62 -2.80
CA ARG A 121 8.75 0.52 -2.25
C ARG A 121 9.45 0.86 -0.92
N LYS A 122 9.94 2.09 -0.75
CA LYS A 122 10.56 2.54 0.51
C LYS A 122 9.60 2.59 1.71
N ASP A 123 8.30 2.75 1.44
CA ASP A 123 7.24 2.84 2.46
C ASP A 123 6.55 1.49 2.67
N LYS A 124 7.18 0.39 2.26
CA LYS A 124 6.59 -0.96 2.31
C LYS A 124 6.09 -1.31 3.72
N GLU A 125 6.90 -1.08 4.75
CA GLU A 125 6.54 -1.44 6.13
C GLU A 125 5.33 -0.64 6.64
N ILE A 126 5.26 0.65 6.30
CA ILE A 126 4.11 1.50 6.62
C ILE A 126 2.87 1.01 5.87
N SER A 127 3.03 0.66 4.60
CA SER A 127 1.95 0.13 3.74
C SER A 127 1.41 -1.20 4.26
N GLU A 128 2.27 -2.10 4.75
CA GLU A 128 1.87 -3.36 5.39
C GLU A 128 1.06 -3.10 6.67
N LYS A 129 1.51 -2.18 7.52
CA LYS A 129 0.79 -1.78 8.74
C LYS A 129 -0.58 -1.19 8.43
N ILE A 130 -0.67 -0.33 7.41
CA ILE A 130 -1.94 0.24 6.94
C ILE A 130 -2.86 -0.86 6.41
N ALA A 131 -2.36 -1.76 5.55
CA ALA A 131 -3.16 -2.84 4.98
C ALA A 131 -3.73 -3.78 6.06
N MET A 132 -2.90 -4.17 7.05
CA MET A 132 -3.35 -4.97 8.18
C MET A 132 -4.42 -4.24 9.01
N ARG A 133 -4.23 -2.95 9.30
CA ARG A 133 -5.19 -2.16 10.09
C ARG A 133 -6.51 -1.95 9.33
N LEU A 134 -6.46 -1.72 8.02
CA LEU A 134 -7.65 -1.65 7.16
C LEU A 134 -8.40 -2.97 7.15
N MET A 135 -7.68 -4.10 7.12
CA MET A 135 -8.30 -5.42 7.18
C MET A 135 -9.08 -5.64 8.48
N GLU A 136 -8.60 -5.14 9.62
CA GLU A 136 -9.37 -5.17 10.89
C GLU A 136 -10.72 -4.43 10.77
N GLU A 137 -10.80 -3.34 9.98
CA GLU A 137 -12.07 -2.64 9.73
C GLU A 137 -12.96 -3.38 8.73
N VAL A 138 -12.38 -4.04 7.73
CA VAL A 138 -13.14 -4.94 6.82
C VAL A 138 -13.76 -6.10 7.57
N MET A 139 -13.02 -6.70 8.51
CA MET A 139 -13.54 -7.78 9.36
C MET A 139 -14.75 -7.30 10.16
N LYS A 140 -14.70 -6.10 10.74
CA LYS A 140 -15.84 -5.49 11.44
C LYS A 140 -17.04 -5.24 10.51
N ILE A 141 -16.79 -4.71 9.31
CA ILE A 141 -17.85 -4.47 8.31
C ILE A 141 -18.52 -5.79 7.86
N SER A 142 -17.73 -6.86 7.75
CA SER A 142 -18.20 -8.19 7.34
C SER A 142 -18.76 -9.03 8.49
N GLY A 143 -18.71 -8.54 9.73
CA GLY A 143 -19.18 -9.27 10.92
C GLY A 143 -18.28 -10.44 11.33
N ILE A 144 -17.03 -10.48 10.87
CA ILE A 144 -16.04 -11.49 11.23
C ILE A 144 -15.21 -10.96 12.40
N GLU A 145 -15.05 -11.74 13.47
CA GLU A 145 -14.18 -11.36 14.58
C GLU A 145 -12.71 -11.37 14.14
N PRO A 146 -11.93 -10.30 14.40
CA PRO A 146 -10.51 -10.29 14.08
C PRO A 146 -9.75 -11.34 14.91
N PRO A 147 -8.67 -11.94 14.38
CA PRO A 147 -7.85 -12.86 15.16
C PRO A 147 -7.31 -12.14 16.41
N LYS A 148 -7.46 -12.78 17.58
CA LYS A 148 -6.96 -12.23 18.84
C LYS A 148 -5.44 -12.05 18.74
N LYS A 149 -4.97 -10.83 19.01
CA LYS A 149 -3.55 -10.45 19.04
C LYS A 149 -2.81 -11.15 20.18
#